data_AF-A0A9E8HGS3-F1
#
_entry.id   AF-A0A9E8HGS3-F1
#
_cell.length_a   1.000
_cell.length_b   1.000
_cell.length_c   1.000
_cell.angle_alpha   90.00
_cell.angle_beta   90.00
_cell.angle_gamma   90.00
#
_symmetry.space_group_name_H-M   'P 1'
#
loop_
_entity.id
_entity.type
_entity.pdbx_description
1 polymer ?
#
loop_
_entity_poly.entity_id
_entity_poly.type
_entity_poly.pdbx_seq_one_letter_code
_entity_poly.pdbx_strand_id
1 'polypeptide(L)'
;MAEKERPDDQEELSEEQRISLLEKSVTTNKVVLLILALTLIVAISVTLTTMIISSMTEDSSLGEEEAFIQMQQELTALKEQVAAQQATIAKTEQSYGKLKGLLNNSSAPTFQRILLQQEKSYQEYIKSMKSGMYDLAHMVPGSRTWLELYSEQMNNALTLSQQRERELKRLQTGEPLIEPDF
;
A
#
# COMPACT_ATOMS: atom_id res chain seq x y z
N MET A 1 -27.74 -125.11 6.65
CA MET A 1 -29.20 -125.32 6.79
C MET A 1 -29.64 -124.33 7.88
N ALA A 2 -29.96 -123.09 7.50
CA ALA A 2 -31.32 -122.51 7.37
C ALA A 2 -31.88 -122.08 8.76
N GLU A 3 -32.56 -120.96 9.03
CA GLU A 3 -32.92 -119.68 8.35
C GLU A 3 -33.67 -118.80 9.40
N LYS A 4 -33.62 -117.46 9.26
CA LYS A 4 -34.53 -116.40 9.84
C LYS A 4 -34.56 -116.17 11.37
N GLU A 5 -34.71 -114.95 11.92
CA GLU A 5 -35.65 -113.85 11.60
C GLU A 5 -35.17 -112.48 12.14
N ARG A 6 -35.59 -111.36 11.49
CA ARG A 6 -35.60 -109.98 12.04
C ARG A 6 -36.95 -109.74 12.75
N PRO A 7 -37.03 -108.78 13.68
CA PRO A 7 -37.62 -107.45 13.39
C PRO A 7 -36.87 -106.30 14.11
N ASP A 8 -36.56 -105.15 13.50
CA ASP A 8 -37.36 -103.93 13.28
C ASP A 8 -38.16 -103.43 14.50
N ASP A 9 -37.76 -102.27 15.04
CA ASP A 9 -38.64 -101.13 15.33
C ASP A 9 -37.81 -99.94 15.85
N GLN A 10 -37.70 -98.93 14.99
CA GLN A 10 -37.24 -97.58 15.34
C GLN A 10 -38.38 -96.87 16.09
N GLU A 11 -38.17 -96.49 17.35
CA GLU A 11 -39.09 -95.57 18.04
C GLU A 11 -38.97 -94.18 17.41
N GLU A 12 -39.83 -93.92 16.43
CA GLU A 12 -40.03 -92.60 15.86
C GLU A 12 -40.70 -91.67 16.88
N LEU A 13 -39.98 -90.59 17.23
CA LEU A 13 -40.48 -89.47 18.02
C LEU A 13 -41.82 -88.94 17.46
N SER A 14 -42.84 -88.88 18.34
CA SER A 14 -44.21 -88.41 18.08
C SER A 14 -44.28 -87.05 17.37
N GLU A 15 -45.19 -86.95 16.40
CA GLU A 15 -45.37 -85.83 15.47
C GLU A 15 -45.54 -84.46 16.16
N GLU A 16 -46.10 -84.43 17.37
CA GLU A 16 -46.31 -83.19 18.14
C GLU A 16 -45.00 -82.54 18.64
N GLN A 17 -43.99 -83.36 18.97
CA GLN A 17 -42.68 -82.85 19.39
C GLN A 17 -41.88 -82.31 18.21
N ARG A 18 -42.08 -82.87 17.01
CA ARG A 18 -41.45 -82.37 15.77
C ARG A 18 -42.01 -81.01 15.37
N ILE A 19 -43.33 -80.80 15.46
CA ILE A 19 -43.97 -79.51 15.12
C ILE A 19 -43.53 -78.39 16.08
N SER A 20 -43.45 -78.66 17.39
CA SER A 20 -42.97 -77.70 18.39
C SER A 20 -41.49 -77.30 18.20
N LEU A 21 -40.61 -78.25 17.85
CA LEU A 21 -39.20 -77.99 17.53
C LEU A 21 -39.04 -77.21 16.21
N LEU A 22 -39.86 -77.52 15.20
CA LEU A 22 -39.90 -76.79 13.93
C LEU A 22 -40.42 -75.37 14.11
N GLU A 23 -41.46 -75.16 14.90
CA GLU A 23 -42.00 -73.82 15.19
C GLU A 23 -41.00 -72.98 15.99
N LYS A 24 -40.37 -73.53 17.03
CA LYS A 24 -39.34 -72.84 17.81
C LYS A 24 -38.10 -72.50 16.97
N SER A 25 -37.65 -73.39 16.09
CA SER A 25 -36.50 -73.15 15.21
C SER A 25 -36.79 -72.11 14.11
N VAL A 26 -37.98 -72.13 13.51
CA VAL A 26 -38.41 -71.12 12.53
C VAL A 26 -38.56 -69.74 13.17
N THR A 27 -39.09 -69.67 14.40
CA THR A 27 -39.25 -68.40 15.12
C THR A 27 -37.91 -67.80 15.55
N THR A 28 -36.97 -68.65 16.00
CA THR A 28 -35.61 -68.24 16.35
C THR A 28 -34.86 -67.73 15.11
N ASN A 29 -34.99 -68.40 13.97
CA ASN A 29 -34.35 -67.96 12.72
C ASN A 29 -34.89 -66.61 12.25
N LYS A 30 -36.21 -66.37 12.35
CA LYS A 30 -36.83 -65.06 12.04
C LYS A 30 -36.30 -63.95 12.95
N VAL A 31 -36.11 -64.21 14.25
CA VAL A 31 -35.57 -63.23 15.20
C VAL A 31 -34.10 -62.90 14.89
N VAL A 32 -33.27 -63.91 14.59
CA VAL A 32 -31.87 -63.69 14.18
C VAL A 32 -31.78 -62.87 12.89
N LEU A 33 -32.65 -63.16 11.91
CA LEU A 33 -32.71 -62.42 10.64
C LEU A 33 -33.14 -60.96 10.86
N LEU A 34 -34.06 -60.71 11.80
CA LEU A 34 -34.51 -59.36 12.14
C LEU A 34 -33.40 -58.56 12.82
N ILE A 35 -32.67 -59.16 13.78
CA ILE A 35 -31.52 -58.51 14.43
C ILE A 35 -30.44 -58.18 13.41
N LEU A 36 -30.14 -59.10 12.49
CA LEU A 36 -29.13 -58.89 11.43
C LEU A 36 -29.55 -57.81 10.43
N ALA A 37 -30.84 -57.73 10.07
CA ALA A 37 -31.36 -56.66 9.24
C ALA A 37 -31.25 -55.30 9.96
N LEU A 38 -31.52 -55.25 11.26
CA LEU A 38 -31.47 -54.03 12.05
C LEU A 38 -30.04 -53.51 12.21
N THR A 39 -29.07 -54.40 12.44
CA THR A 39 -27.64 -54.01 12.47
C THR A 39 -27.14 -53.54 11.10
N LEU A 40 -27.59 -54.17 10.01
CA LEU A 40 -27.25 -53.75 8.66
C LEU A 40 -27.75 -52.32 8.37
N ILE A 41 -29.00 -52.01 8.74
CA ILE A 41 -29.59 -50.68 8.54
C ILE A 41 -28.81 -49.63 9.33
N VAL A 42 -28.46 -49.91 10.59
CA VAL A 42 -27.66 -48.99 11.42
C VAL A 42 -26.26 -48.79 10.82
N ALA A 43 -25.61 -49.86 10.36
CA ALA A 43 -24.29 -49.78 9.76
C ALA A 43 -24.29 -48.91 8.49
N ILE A 44 -25.30 -49.09 7.62
CA ILE A 44 -25.49 -48.28 6.40
C ILE A 44 -25.75 -46.81 6.76
N SER A 45 -26.59 -46.55 7.77
CA SER A 45 -26.88 -45.18 8.20
C SER A 45 -25.62 -44.47 8.69
N VAL A 46 -24.80 -45.14 9.52
CA VAL A 46 -23.56 -44.55 10.04
C VAL A 46 -22.57 -44.30 8.91
N THR A 47 -22.37 -45.25 8.00
CA THR A 47 -21.46 -45.07 6.85
C THR A 47 -21.89 -43.93 5.93
N LEU A 48 -23.19 -43.81 5.65
CA LEU A 48 -23.71 -42.72 4.82
C LEU A 48 -23.52 -41.36 5.51
N THR A 49 -23.76 -41.30 6.83
CA THR A 49 -23.59 -40.07 7.61
C THR A 49 -22.12 -39.66 7.67
N THR A 50 -21.19 -40.60 7.88
CA THR A 50 -19.76 -40.31 7.88
C THR A 50 -19.25 -39.90 6.50
N MET A 51 -19.80 -40.48 5.42
CA MET A 51 -19.44 -40.14 4.04
C MET A 51 -19.87 -38.71 3.68
N ILE A 52 -21.08 -38.30 4.08
CA ILE A 52 -21.59 -36.94 3.86
C ILE A 52 -20.74 -35.93 4.63
N ILE A 53 -20.42 -36.20 5.89
CA ILE A 53 -19.58 -35.31 6.71
C ILE A 53 -18.18 -35.22 6.12
N SER A 54 -17.56 -36.35 5.75
CA SER A 54 -16.22 -36.37 5.13
C SER A 54 -16.18 -35.54 3.85
N SER A 55 -17.17 -35.71 2.96
CA SER A 55 -17.25 -34.99 1.69
C SER A 55 -17.43 -33.47 1.88
N MET A 56 -18.14 -33.03 2.92
CA MET A 56 -18.27 -31.60 3.21
C MET A 56 -17.02 -31.02 3.88
N THR A 57 -16.27 -31.84 4.63
CA THR A 57 -15.10 -31.38 5.38
C THR A 57 -13.86 -31.24 4.49
N GLU A 58 -13.66 -32.16 3.53
CA GLU A 58 -12.53 -32.15 2.59
C GLU A 58 -12.49 -30.89 1.70
N ASP A 59 -13.63 -30.45 1.17
CA ASP A 59 -13.68 -29.22 0.34
C ASP A 59 -13.50 -27.94 1.17
N SER A 60 -13.99 -27.93 2.42
CA SER A 60 -13.84 -26.77 3.31
C SER A 60 -12.41 -26.60 3.84
N SER A 61 -11.69 -27.68 4.16
CA SER A 61 -10.33 -27.57 4.69
C SER A 61 -9.30 -27.20 3.62
N LEU A 62 -9.48 -27.69 2.39
CA LEU A 62 -8.55 -27.40 1.29
C LEU A 62 -8.67 -25.95 0.80
N GLY A 63 -9.89 -25.41 0.72
CA GLY A 63 -10.12 -24.01 0.34
C GLY A 63 -9.68 -22.99 1.40
N GLU A 64 -9.83 -23.32 2.69
CA GLU A 64 -9.33 -22.48 3.79
C GLU A 64 -7.80 -22.46 3.87
N GLU A 65 -7.15 -23.60 3.59
CA GLU A 65 -5.69 -23.69 3.57
C GLU A 65 -5.08 -22.91 2.40
N GLU A 66 -5.64 -23.00 1.18
CA GLU A 66 -5.20 -22.17 0.05
C GLU A 66 -5.41 -20.67 0.29
N ALA A 67 -6.56 -20.28 0.84
CA ALA A 67 -6.84 -18.88 1.17
C ALA A 67 -5.90 -18.34 2.26
N PHE A 68 -5.55 -19.17 3.25
CA PHE A 68 -4.59 -18.80 4.29
C PHE A 68 -3.18 -18.64 3.71
N ILE A 69 -2.74 -19.52 2.82
CA ILE A 69 -1.45 -19.42 2.13
C ILE A 69 -1.40 -18.15 1.26
N GLN A 70 -2.46 -17.83 0.52
CA GLN A 70 -2.54 -16.62 -0.29
C GLN A 70 -2.49 -15.35 0.57
N MET A 71 -3.22 -15.32 1.68
CA MET A 71 -3.17 -14.21 2.63
C MET A 71 -1.78 -14.03 3.26
N GLN A 72 -1.09 -15.14 3.56
CA GLN A 72 0.28 -15.11 4.09
C GLN A 72 1.27 -14.56 3.05
N GLN A 73 1.10 -14.91 1.77
CA GLN A 73 1.88 -14.35 0.68
C GLN A 73 1.63 -12.85 0.50
N GLU A 74 0.37 -12.40 0.54
CA GLU A 74 0.03 -10.98 0.47
C GLU A 74 0.61 -10.19 1.64
N LEU A 75 0.53 -10.70 2.87
CA LEU A 75 1.14 -10.07 4.04
C LEU A 75 2.66 -9.96 3.90
N THR A 76 3.30 -11.00 3.33
CA THR A 76 4.75 -11.00 3.09
C THR A 76 5.13 -9.95 2.05
N ALA A 77 4.39 -9.90 0.93
CA ALA A 77 4.59 -8.90 -0.13
C ALA A 77 4.34 -7.48 0.38
N LEU A 78 3.29 -7.27 1.18
CA LEU A 78 2.98 -5.98 1.78
C LEU A 78 4.08 -5.53 2.74
N LYS A 79 4.60 -6.44 3.57
CA LYS A 79 5.71 -6.16 4.48
C LYS A 79 6.98 -5.76 3.72
N GLU A 80 7.26 -6.42 2.61
CA GLU A 80 8.38 -6.07 1.74
C GLU A 80 8.18 -4.70 1.08
N GLN A 81 6.97 -4.39 0.62
CA GLN A 81 6.63 -3.08 0.07
C GLN A 81 6.78 -1.96 1.11
N VAL A 82 6.33 -2.18 2.34
CA VAL A 82 6.51 -1.22 3.45
C VAL A 82 8.00 -1.00 3.74
N ALA A 83 8.82 -2.05 3.76
CA ALA A 83 10.25 -1.92 3.94
C ALA A 83 10.92 -1.12 2.80
N ALA A 84 10.53 -1.37 1.55
CA ALA A 84 11.02 -0.64 0.39
C ALA A 84 10.60 0.85 0.40
N GLN A 85 9.36 1.13 0.79
CA GLN A 85 8.87 2.50 0.97
C GLN A 85 9.64 3.22 2.08
N GLN A 86 9.86 2.57 3.22
CA GLN A 86 10.62 3.15 4.33
C GLN A 86 12.07 3.47 3.92
N ALA A 87 12.71 2.60 3.14
CA ALA A 87 14.04 2.84 2.59
C ALA A 87 14.05 4.05 1.63
N THR A 88 13.00 4.19 0.82
CA THR A 88 12.82 5.32 -0.11
C THR A 88 12.61 6.63 0.64
N ILE A 89 11.80 6.62 1.71
CA ILE A 89 11.58 7.77 2.59
C ILE A 89 12.90 8.20 3.23
N ALA A 90 13.64 7.26 3.85
CA ALA A 90 14.92 7.56 4.47
C ALA A 90 15.95 8.16 3.49
N LYS A 91 16.02 7.62 2.27
CA LYS A 91 16.88 8.16 1.20
C LYS A 91 16.47 9.57 0.77
N THR A 92 15.16 9.82 0.70
CA THR A 92 14.61 11.13 0.32
C THR A 92 14.88 12.16 1.41
N GLU A 93 14.66 11.81 2.67
CA GLU A 93 14.97 12.66 3.83
C GLU A 93 16.47 13.00 3.89
N GLN A 94 17.34 12.03 3.64
CA GLN A 94 18.79 12.27 3.58
C GLN A 94 19.14 13.23 2.44
N SER A 95 18.54 13.06 1.26
CA SER A 95 18.78 13.91 0.09
C SER A 95 18.28 15.33 0.33
N TYR A 96 17.11 15.46 0.96
CA TYR A 96 16.54 16.75 1.36
C TYR A 96 17.41 17.45 2.41
N GLY A 97 17.91 16.71 3.41
CA GLY A 97 18.85 17.24 4.39
C GLY A 97 20.15 17.76 3.76
N LYS A 98 20.71 17.02 2.79
CA LYS A 98 21.89 17.47 2.02
C LYS A 98 21.59 18.73 1.21
N LEU A 99 20.46 18.77 0.51
CA LEU A 99 20.08 19.92 -0.31
C LEU A 99 19.85 21.17 0.54
N LYS A 100 19.16 21.02 1.68
CA LYS A 100 19.00 22.09 2.68
C LYS A 100 20.35 22.55 3.22
N GLY A 101 21.27 21.62 3.50
CA GLY A 101 22.64 21.94 3.90
C GLY A 101 23.37 22.76 2.83
N LEU A 102 23.30 22.37 1.56
CA LEU A 102 23.91 23.12 0.46
C LEU A 102 23.29 24.51 0.29
N LEU A 103 21.97 24.64 0.42
CA LEU A 103 21.27 25.91 0.32
C LEU A 103 21.65 26.86 1.47
N ASN A 104 21.68 26.36 2.70
CA ASN A 104 22.07 27.13 3.89
C ASN A 104 23.54 27.56 3.87
N ASN A 105 24.42 26.72 3.31
CA ASN A 105 25.83 27.08 3.08
C ASN A 105 26.04 27.81 1.76
N SER A 106 24.99 28.06 0.99
CA SER A 106 25.11 28.81 -0.25
C SER A 106 25.28 30.29 0.06
N SER A 107 26.17 30.94 -0.66
CA SER A 107 26.34 32.39 -0.59
C SER A 107 25.22 33.15 -1.30
N ALA A 108 24.19 32.47 -1.83
CA ALA A 108 23.17 33.07 -2.69
C ALA A 108 22.38 34.20 -2.02
N PRO A 109 21.89 34.06 -0.76
CA PRO A 109 21.23 35.18 -0.07
C PRO A 109 22.17 36.36 0.20
N THR A 110 23.43 36.08 0.52
CA THR A 110 24.45 37.11 0.74
C THR A 110 24.74 37.88 -0.55
N PHE A 111 24.90 37.18 -1.67
CA PHE A 111 25.08 37.81 -2.99
C PHE A 111 23.86 38.64 -3.38
N GLN A 112 22.64 38.13 -3.19
CA GLN A 112 21.41 38.89 -3.44
C GLN A 112 21.39 40.20 -2.65
N ARG A 113 21.73 40.18 -1.36
CA ARG A 113 21.78 41.38 -0.51
C ARG A 113 22.82 42.39 -1.00
N ILE A 114 24.02 41.92 -1.35
CA ILE A 114 25.09 42.77 -1.88
C ILE A 114 24.65 43.43 -3.19
N LEU A 115 24.06 42.66 -4.12
CA LEU A 115 23.57 43.19 -5.40
C LEU A 115 22.44 44.20 -5.18
N LEU A 116 21.49 43.94 -4.27
CA LEU A 116 20.44 44.89 -3.93
C LEU A 116 21.01 46.20 -3.37
N GLN A 117 21.99 46.11 -2.47
CA GLN A 117 22.68 47.30 -1.94
C GLN A 117 23.41 48.05 -3.06
N GLN A 118 24.04 47.32 -3.98
CA GLN A 118 24.72 47.90 -5.12
C GLN A 118 23.76 48.66 -6.04
N GLU A 119 22.58 48.09 -6.36
CA GLU A 119 21.55 48.78 -7.13
C GLU A 119 21.09 50.07 -6.44
N LYS A 120 20.85 50.04 -5.12
CA LYS A 120 20.49 51.25 -4.37
C LYS A 120 21.56 52.34 -4.47
N SER A 121 22.82 51.98 -4.26
CA SER A 121 23.95 52.90 -4.41
C SER A 121 24.06 53.46 -5.83
N TYR A 122 23.83 52.64 -6.87
CA TYR A 122 23.80 53.12 -8.25
C TYR A 122 22.68 54.13 -8.50
N GLN A 123 21.48 53.86 -8.00
CA GLN A 123 20.35 54.79 -8.14
C GLN A 123 20.62 56.12 -7.46
N GLU A 124 21.18 56.10 -6.24
CA GLU A 124 21.58 57.31 -5.51
C GLU A 124 22.66 58.10 -6.26
N TYR A 125 23.67 57.40 -6.77
CA TYR A 125 24.74 57.99 -7.55
C TYR A 125 24.21 58.71 -8.80
N ILE A 126 23.36 58.06 -9.59
CA ILE A 126 22.77 58.66 -10.80
C ILE A 126 21.87 59.86 -10.45
N LYS A 127 21.10 59.80 -9.36
CA LYS A 127 20.29 60.93 -8.88
C LYS A 127 21.16 62.13 -8.50
N SER A 128 22.24 61.89 -7.76
CA SER A 128 23.22 62.92 -7.37
C SER A 128 23.90 63.53 -8.59
N MET A 129 24.36 62.70 -9.53
CA MET A 129 24.96 63.14 -10.79
C MET A 129 24.01 64.01 -11.60
N LYS A 130 22.73 63.60 -11.72
CA LYS A 130 21.71 64.38 -12.43
C LYS A 130 21.50 65.76 -11.81
N SER A 131 21.48 65.85 -10.47
CA SER A 131 21.42 67.13 -9.76
C SER A 131 22.64 68.00 -10.05
N GLY A 132 23.84 67.45 -9.94
CA GLY A 132 25.08 68.19 -10.23
C GLY A 132 25.17 68.67 -11.68
N MET A 133 24.75 67.84 -12.64
CA MET A 133 24.67 68.22 -14.06
C MET A 133 23.65 69.33 -14.30
N TYR A 134 22.51 69.27 -13.63
CA TYR A 134 21.50 70.33 -13.70
C TYR A 134 22.06 71.67 -13.21
N ASP A 135 22.76 71.67 -12.06
CA ASP A 135 23.36 72.88 -11.51
C ASP A 135 24.46 73.44 -12.44
N LEU A 136 25.36 72.58 -12.92
CA LEU A 136 26.40 72.95 -13.89
C LEU A 136 25.83 73.52 -15.18
N ALA A 137 24.73 72.96 -15.67
CA ALA A 137 24.11 73.39 -16.91
C ALA A 137 23.50 74.80 -16.82
N HIS A 138 23.19 75.27 -15.61
CA HIS A 138 22.73 76.64 -15.38
C HIS A 138 23.90 77.64 -15.21
N MET A 139 25.12 77.15 -14.99
CA MET A 139 26.31 77.98 -14.82
C MET A 139 27.13 78.14 -16.11
N VAL A 140 27.00 77.22 -17.08
CA VAL A 140 27.77 77.22 -18.33
C VAL A 140 26.87 77.51 -19.55
N PRO A 141 27.08 78.61 -20.29
CA PRO A 141 26.31 78.93 -21.50
C PRO A 141 26.41 77.81 -22.56
N GLY A 142 25.29 77.41 -23.16
CA GLY A 142 25.24 76.39 -24.23
C GLY A 142 25.17 74.93 -23.76
N SER A 143 25.26 74.67 -22.46
CA SER A 143 25.25 73.31 -21.88
C SER A 143 23.85 72.67 -21.77
N ARG A 144 22.78 73.41 -22.11
CA ARG A 144 21.37 72.94 -22.02
C ARG A 144 21.06 71.74 -22.91
N THR A 145 21.62 71.70 -24.11
CA THR A 145 21.40 70.58 -25.05
C THR A 145 22.06 69.29 -24.57
N TRP A 146 23.22 69.40 -23.90
CA TRP A 146 23.89 68.25 -23.30
C TRP A 146 23.12 67.74 -22.09
N LEU A 147 22.58 68.65 -21.26
CA LEU A 147 21.72 68.29 -20.12
C LEU A 147 20.52 67.43 -20.56
N GLU A 148 19.86 67.78 -21.66
CA GLU A 148 18.71 67.05 -22.17
C GLU A 148 19.09 65.62 -22.60
N LEU A 149 20.13 65.49 -23.45
CA LEU A 149 20.60 64.20 -23.96
C LEU A 149 21.07 63.25 -22.84
N TYR A 150 21.85 63.75 -21.89
CA TYR A 150 22.35 62.92 -20.79
C TYR A 150 21.28 62.65 -19.72
N SER A 151 20.31 63.56 -19.55
CA SER A 151 19.18 63.30 -18.63
C SER A 151 18.34 62.11 -19.10
N GLU A 152 18.10 61.99 -20.40
CA GLU A 152 17.40 60.83 -20.96
C GLU A 152 18.18 59.52 -20.69
N GLN A 153 19.49 59.51 -20.99
CA GLN A 153 20.34 58.34 -20.74
C GLN A 153 20.37 57.95 -19.25
N MET A 154 20.49 58.93 -18.35
CA MET A 154 20.47 58.69 -16.90
C MET A 154 19.10 58.18 -16.42
N ASN A 155 17.99 58.69 -16.95
CA ASN A 155 16.65 58.19 -16.62
C ASN A 155 16.46 56.74 -17.07
N ASN A 156 16.96 56.39 -18.25
CA ASN A 156 16.94 55.02 -18.75
C ASN A 156 17.77 54.09 -17.86
N ALA A 157 18.99 54.51 -17.50
CA ALA A 157 19.86 53.75 -16.58
C ALA A 157 19.20 53.56 -15.19
N LEU A 158 18.53 54.59 -14.67
CA LEU A 158 17.79 54.52 -13.41
C LEU A 158 16.63 53.52 -13.49
N THR A 159 15.86 53.56 -14.57
CA THR A 159 14.73 52.62 -14.81
C THR A 159 15.22 51.18 -14.87
N LEU A 160 16.32 50.92 -15.58
CA LEU A 160 16.95 49.59 -15.67
C LEU A 160 17.49 49.11 -14.32
N SER A 161 18.06 50.01 -13.50
CA SER A 161 18.50 49.67 -12.14
C SER A 161 17.33 49.31 -11.23
N GLN A 162 16.24 50.06 -11.28
CA GLN A 162 15.01 49.73 -10.54
C GLN A 162 14.39 48.42 -10.99
N GLN A 163 14.45 48.10 -12.28
CA GLN A 163 14.01 46.80 -12.78
C GLN A 163 14.88 45.67 -12.22
N ARG A 164 16.20 45.81 -12.29
CA ARG A 164 17.14 44.84 -11.69
C ARG A 164 16.89 44.66 -10.19
N GLU A 165 16.64 45.74 -9.45
CA GLU A 165 16.29 45.65 -8.03
C GLU A 165 15.02 44.80 -7.81
N ARG A 166 13.97 45.01 -8.62
CA ARG A 166 12.72 44.22 -8.54
C ARG A 166 12.95 42.75 -8.87
N GLU A 167 13.77 42.46 -9.88
CA GLU A 167 14.14 41.09 -10.26
C GLU A 167 14.95 40.43 -9.14
N LEU A 168 15.92 41.14 -8.57
CA LEU A 168 16.72 40.67 -7.44
C LEU A 168 15.86 40.39 -6.20
N LYS A 169 14.87 41.23 -5.86
CA LYS A 169 13.94 40.99 -4.75
C LYS A 169 13.10 39.71 -4.92
N ARG A 170 12.83 39.29 -6.16
CA ARG A 170 12.04 38.09 -6.51
C ARG A 170 12.86 36.79 -6.57
N LEU A 171 14.19 36.87 -6.52
CA LEU A 171 15.04 35.68 -6.56
C LEU A 171 14.81 34.81 -5.31
N GLN A 172 14.51 33.54 -5.54
CA GLN A 172 14.42 32.53 -4.49
C GLN A 172 15.84 32.08 -4.10
N THR A 173 16.32 32.55 -2.96
CA THR A 173 17.67 32.24 -2.47
C THR A 173 17.68 31.29 -1.27
N GLY A 174 16.51 30.80 -0.85
CA GLY A 174 16.34 29.97 0.34
C GLY A 174 15.98 30.76 1.60
N GLU A 175 16.06 32.08 1.56
CA GLU A 175 15.51 33.01 2.55
C GLU A 175 14.09 33.46 2.12
N PRO A 176 13.23 33.93 3.05
CA PRO A 176 11.94 34.50 2.71
C PRO A 176 12.08 35.65 1.71
N LEU A 177 11.18 35.70 0.73
CA LEU A 177 11.18 36.73 -0.31
C LEU A 177 11.11 38.12 0.32
N ILE A 178 11.97 39.02 -0.14
CA ILE A 178 11.92 40.43 0.25
C ILE A 178 10.76 41.05 -0.53
N GLU A 179 9.67 41.38 0.14
CA GLU A 179 8.51 41.98 -0.50
C GLU A 179 8.90 43.29 -1.22
N PRO A 180 8.41 43.53 -2.44
CA PRO A 180 8.63 44.79 -3.11
C PRO A 180 7.87 45.91 -2.38
N ASP A 181 8.57 46.99 -2.05
CA ASP A 181 7.93 48.24 -1.60
C ASP A 181 7.02 48.73 -2.74
N PHE A 182 5.69 48.74 -2.50
CA PHE A 182 4.66 49.18 -3.45
C PHE A 182 4.57 50.69 -3.55
#